data_AF-A0A1G1ES20-F1
#
_entry.id   AF-A0A1G1ES20-F1
#
_cell.length_a   1.000
_cell.length_b   1.000
_cell.length_c   1.000
_cell.angle_alpha   90.00
_cell.angle_beta   90.00
_cell.angle_gamma   90.00
#
_symmetry.space_group_name_H-M   'P 1'
#
loop_
_entity.id
_entity.type
_entity.pdbx_description
1 polymer ?
#
loop_
_entity_poly.entity_id
_entity_poly.type
_entity_poly.pdbx_seq_one_letter_code
_entity_poly.pdbx_strand_id
1 'polypeptide(L)'
;MPIVSIIGPKGGIGKTTLSLNTAAALTRALPAPTPDNRVCLVDLDLRLPTISSLLDSHPSKTFYDIFEILANKTYQVDFLRTLYHVLTWFKKYLDDPSLVQEEKLAQCLAIYKNLNSDLFRFSDFSFGYLLYEIFLHRGKIQTPAQLKILEPLLAQMDIKEFKKELMSHEANAWPVVEEFIKYIEEYGFSILGGEIPVLGKKSHRRRINEPEFLLLFLDVLNGGVFKKFNYIILDTPAGGVNHLSSLMNCIDHVLFVFDLSNTIAINGSIDALHSFIDYYEDFYDDFVAGRLTGFDKAYVDRLIAEEGEQAVRRSLENKKMSIIFNRCQEEKEISRSMNQLREYLDTLDKYEKYKNRIHIAGMVPHHKVINITNNRGALFYDKDRVLTDRLDQVAKNIIDRNAGCPFLGSSNKEIEGYLAQGWKGFTRKLHRVASSLG
;
A
#
# COMPACT_ATOMS: atom_id res chain seq x y z
N MET A 1 -5.30 -9.29 -10.87
CA MET A 1 -4.70 -7.97 -11.09
C MET A 1 -3.58 -7.89 -10.08
N PRO A 2 -2.29 -7.82 -10.46
CA PRO A 2 -1.24 -7.81 -9.46
C PRO A 2 -0.97 -6.38 -8.97
N ILE A 3 -1.05 -6.20 -7.67
CA ILE A 3 -0.52 -5.03 -6.96
C ILE A 3 0.94 -5.35 -6.63
N VAL A 4 1.85 -4.60 -7.24
CA VAL A 4 3.28 -4.80 -7.14
C VAL A 4 3.89 -3.70 -6.30
N SER A 5 4.56 -4.06 -5.22
CA SER A 5 5.25 -3.13 -4.34
C SER A 5 6.75 -3.18 -4.57
N ILE A 6 7.36 -2.01 -4.83
CA ILE A 6 8.81 -1.88 -4.98
C ILE A 6 9.38 -1.35 -3.67
N ILE A 7 10.21 -2.17 -3.03
CA ILE A 7 10.68 -1.93 -1.66
C ILE A 7 12.19 -1.99 -1.58
N GLY A 8 12.74 -1.35 -0.54
CA GLY A 8 14.15 -1.51 -0.21
C GLY A 8 14.57 -0.70 1.01
N PRO A 9 15.81 -0.89 1.46
CA PRO A 9 16.24 -0.52 2.81
C PRO A 9 16.22 0.97 3.11
N LYS A 10 16.53 1.80 2.11
CA LYS A 10 16.82 3.22 2.34
C LYS A 10 16.42 4.10 1.16
N GLY A 11 16.49 5.41 1.39
CA GLY A 11 16.37 6.41 0.34
C GLY A 11 17.55 6.34 -0.62
N GLY A 12 17.35 6.76 -1.86
CA GLY A 12 18.46 6.91 -2.82
C GLY A 12 19.03 5.62 -3.41
N ILE A 13 18.43 4.44 -3.19
CA ILE A 13 18.81 3.17 -3.87
C ILE A 13 18.18 3.00 -5.25
N GLY A 14 17.36 3.96 -5.70
CA GLY A 14 16.70 3.93 -7.01
C GLY A 14 15.31 3.29 -7.05
N LYS A 15 14.59 3.16 -5.91
CA LYS A 15 13.21 2.63 -5.87
C LYS A 15 12.28 3.37 -6.84
N THR A 16 12.11 4.68 -6.63
CA THR A 16 11.27 5.53 -7.49
C THR A 16 11.65 5.46 -8.96
N THR A 17 12.95 5.51 -9.26
CA THR A 17 13.45 5.35 -10.63
C THR A 17 13.03 3.99 -11.21
N LEU A 18 13.17 2.90 -10.47
CA LEU A 18 12.72 1.57 -10.92
C LEU A 18 11.20 1.49 -11.03
N SER A 19 10.43 2.08 -10.10
CA SER A 19 8.96 2.12 -10.12
C SER A 19 8.44 2.78 -11.38
N LEU A 20 8.97 3.95 -11.71
CA LEU A 20 8.65 4.69 -12.93
C LEU A 20 8.96 3.87 -14.20
N ASN A 21 10.19 3.37 -14.33
CA ASN A 21 10.62 2.67 -15.54
C ASN A 21 9.96 1.29 -15.68
N THR A 22 9.61 0.64 -14.58
CA THR A 22 8.85 -0.62 -14.58
C THR A 22 7.40 -0.38 -15.00
N ALA A 23 6.76 0.71 -14.56
CA ALA A 23 5.42 1.09 -14.98
C ALA A 23 5.35 1.34 -16.51
N ALA A 24 6.34 2.05 -17.05
CA ALA A 24 6.46 2.27 -18.50
C ALA A 24 6.66 0.94 -19.27
N ALA A 25 7.55 0.07 -18.78
CA ALA A 25 7.81 -1.23 -19.40
C ALA A 25 6.58 -2.16 -19.38
N LEU A 26 5.88 -2.24 -18.25
CA LEU A 26 4.62 -2.97 -18.14
C LEU A 26 3.59 -2.45 -19.13
N THR A 27 3.44 -1.13 -19.21
CA THR A 27 2.50 -0.50 -20.13
C THR A 27 2.78 -0.89 -21.59
N ARG A 28 4.06 -0.95 -21.99
CA ARG A 28 4.45 -1.35 -23.35
C ARG A 28 4.28 -2.84 -23.60
N ALA A 29 4.53 -3.68 -22.60
CA ALA A 29 4.43 -5.14 -22.70
C ALA A 29 2.98 -5.64 -22.73
N LEU A 30 2.05 -4.88 -22.14
CA LEU A 30 0.64 -5.20 -22.19
C LEU A 30 0.04 -4.88 -23.57
N PRO A 31 -0.91 -5.70 -24.07
CA PRO A 31 -1.68 -5.34 -25.25
C PRO A 31 -2.24 -3.94 -25.11
N ALA A 32 -2.39 -3.21 -26.21
CA ALA A 32 -3.10 -1.94 -26.21
C ALA A 32 -4.62 -2.21 -26.27
N PRO A 33 -5.37 -1.96 -25.18
CA PRO A 33 -6.76 -1.58 -25.36
C PRO A 33 -7.01 -0.17 -24.85
N THR A 34 -8.02 0.45 -25.45
CA THR A 34 -8.83 1.49 -24.83
C THR A 34 -9.74 0.84 -23.79
N PRO A 35 -9.87 1.35 -22.55
CA PRO A 35 -9.33 2.59 -21.99
C PRO A 35 -7.96 2.44 -21.27
N ASP A 36 -7.36 3.58 -20.91
CA ASP A 36 -6.02 3.79 -20.29
C ASP A 36 -5.84 3.23 -18.86
N ASN A 37 -6.65 2.25 -18.46
CA ASN A 37 -6.65 1.63 -17.15
C ASN A 37 -5.63 0.47 -17.03
N ARG A 38 -4.50 0.55 -17.73
CA ARG A 38 -3.54 -0.56 -17.79
C ARG A 38 -2.64 -0.59 -16.56
N VAL A 39 -2.00 0.54 -16.26
CA VAL A 39 -1.02 0.65 -15.19
C VAL A 39 -1.25 1.95 -14.44
N CYS A 40 -1.35 1.87 -13.11
CA CYS A 40 -1.27 3.03 -12.23
C CYS A 40 -0.07 2.91 -11.31
N LEU A 41 0.74 3.97 -11.26
CA LEU A 41 1.80 4.15 -10.28
C LEU A 41 1.25 4.95 -9.10
N VAL A 42 1.42 4.44 -7.89
CA VAL A 42 0.98 5.10 -6.65
C VAL A 42 2.21 5.52 -5.86
N ASP A 43 2.41 6.83 -5.69
CA ASP A 43 3.51 7.39 -4.91
C ASP A 43 3.13 7.38 -3.41
N LEU A 44 3.56 6.36 -2.67
CA LEU A 44 3.25 6.27 -1.24
C LEU A 44 4.28 7.01 -0.36
N ASP A 45 5.26 7.72 -0.94
CA ASP A 45 6.12 8.61 -0.16
C ASP A 45 5.40 9.94 0.13
N LEU A 46 4.47 9.86 1.07
CA LEU A 46 3.63 10.96 1.56
C LEU A 46 4.44 12.17 2.09
N ARG A 47 5.75 12.04 2.32
CA ARG A 47 6.60 13.10 2.87
C ARG A 47 7.46 13.82 1.83
N LEU A 48 7.86 13.13 0.77
CA LEU A 48 8.73 13.67 -0.27
C LEU A 48 8.25 13.14 -1.62
N PRO A 49 7.29 13.83 -2.28
CA PRO A 49 6.71 13.35 -3.53
C PRO A 49 7.78 13.38 -4.62
N THR A 50 8.38 12.23 -4.84
CA THR A 50 9.55 12.12 -5.70
C THR A 50 9.09 11.95 -7.15
N ILE A 51 7.92 11.36 -7.38
CA ILE A 51 7.40 11.07 -8.72
C ILE A 51 6.87 12.33 -9.42
N SER A 52 6.01 13.12 -8.77
CA SER A 52 5.46 14.34 -9.39
C SER A 52 6.55 15.35 -9.71
N SER A 53 7.58 15.46 -8.86
CA SER A 53 8.76 16.29 -9.12
C SER A 53 9.62 15.73 -10.25
N LEU A 54 9.77 14.41 -10.36
CA LEU A 54 10.56 13.78 -11.41
C LEU A 54 9.91 13.85 -12.78
N LEU A 55 8.60 14.01 -12.90
CA LEU A 55 7.94 14.04 -14.23
C LEU A 55 7.35 15.41 -14.58
N ASP A 56 7.66 16.45 -13.78
CA ASP A 56 7.00 17.77 -13.86
C ASP A 56 5.46 17.66 -13.93
N SER A 57 4.93 16.60 -13.30
CA SER A 57 3.54 16.21 -13.41
C SER A 57 2.84 16.53 -12.10
N HIS A 58 2.45 17.79 -11.92
CA HIS A 58 1.64 18.18 -10.79
C HIS A 58 0.18 17.73 -11.03
N PRO A 59 -0.39 16.83 -10.22
CA PRO A 59 -1.82 16.56 -10.26
C PRO A 59 -2.59 17.76 -9.69
N SER A 60 -3.84 17.94 -10.11
CA SER A 60 -4.70 19.01 -9.62
C SER A 60 -5.12 18.86 -8.15
N LYS A 61 -5.07 17.63 -7.63
CA LYS A 61 -5.37 17.28 -6.25
C LYS A 61 -4.36 16.27 -5.73
N THR A 62 -4.10 16.28 -4.43
CA THR A 62 -3.08 15.45 -3.80
C THR A 62 -3.66 14.53 -2.73
N PHE A 63 -2.79 13.73 -2.08
CA PHE A 63 -3.24 12.95 -0.92
C PHE A 63 -3.75 13.84 0.22
N TYR A 64 -3.24 15.07 0.34
CA TYR A 64 -3.77 16.01 1.33
C TYR A 64 -5.25 16.28 1.09
N ASP A 65 -5.64 16.55 -0.15
CA ASP A 65 -7.03 16.79 -0.52
C ASP A 65 -7.91 15.55 -0.26
N ILE A 66 -7.37 14.33 -0.48
CA ILE A 66 -8.05 13.09 -0.10
C ILE A 66 -8.29 13.07 1.41
N PHE A 67 -7.24 13.26 2.23
CA PHE A 67 -7.36 13.24 3.69
C PHE A 67 -8.28 14.34 4.23
N GLU A 68 -8.35 15.50 3.58
CA GLU A 68 -9.33 16.54 3.93
C GLU A 68 -10.77 16.09 3.66
N ILE A 69 -11.04 15.45 2.52
CA ILE A 69 -12.37 14.88 2.24
C ILE A 69 -12.70 13.77 3.24
N LEU A 70 -11.75 12.88 3.52
CA LEU A 70 -11.93 11.77 4.46
C LEU A 70 -12.27 12.27 5.86
N ALA A 71 -11.52 13.24 6.38
CA ALA A 71 -11.72 13.75 7.73
C ALA A 71 -12.98 14.61 7.85
N ASN A 72 -13.24 15.45 6.85
CA ASN A 72 -14.27 16.49 6.95
C ASN A 72 -15.63 16.05 6.41
N LYS A 73 -15.69 14.97 5.62
CA LYS A 73 -16.93 14.49 5.00
C LYS A 73 -17.14 13.00 5.25
N THR A 74 -16.24 12.15 4.77
CA THR A 74 -16.43 10.68 4.79
C THR A 74 -16.62 10.17 6.21
N TYR A 75 -15.68 10.49 7.11
CA TYR A 75 -15.73 10.09 8.51
C TYR A 75 -16.97 10.65 9.22
N GLN A 76 -17.33 11.91 8.95
CA GLN A 76 -18.48 12.54 9.62
C GLN A 76 -19.78 11.80 9.26
N VAL A 77 -19.95 11.43 7.99
CA VAL A 77 -21.11 10.67 7.51
C VAL A 77 -21.11 9.23 8.03
N ASP A 78 -19.96 8.54 8.01
CA ASP A 78 -19.88 7.16 8.51
C ASP A 78 -20.10 7.10 10.04
N PHE A 79 -19.59 8.09 10.77
CA PHE A 79 -19.87 8.27 12.19
C PHE A 79 -21.37 8.47 12.43
N LEU A 80 -22.02 9.38 11.68
CA LEU A 80 -23.46 9.62 11.79
C LEU A 80 -24.29 8.40 11.42
N ARG A 81 -23.92 7.67 10.36
CA ARG A 81 -24.63 6.45 9.96
C ARG A 81 -24.58 5.40 11.05
N THR A 82 -23.40 5.21 11.64
CA THR A 82 -23.20 4.27 12.75
C THR A 82 -23.98 4.72 13.99
N LEU A 83 -23.91 6.00 14.33
CA LEU A 83 -24.59 6.56 15.49
C LEU A 83 -26.12 6.53 15.32
N TYR A 84 -26.64 6.88 14.13
CA TYR A 84 -28.06 6.79 13.81
C TYR A 84 -28.61 5.39 14.08
N HIS A 85 -27.89 4.36 13.63
CA HIS A 85 -28.25 2.97 13.87
C HIS A 85 -28.28 2.65 15.38
N VAL A 86 -27.21 3.01 16.10
CA VAL A 86 -27.13 2.83 17.56
C VAL A 86 -28.27 3.53 18.30
N LEU A 87 -28.49 4.81 18.03
CA LEU A 87 -29.49 5.61 18.73
C LEU A 87 -30.91 5.17 18.40
N THR A 88 -31.16 4.66 17.19
CA THR A 88 -32.44 4.05 16.83
C THR A 88 -32.74 2.84 17.71
N TRP A 89 -31.74 1.98 17.96
CA TRP A 89 -31.91 0.83 18.86
C TRP A 89 -32.04 1.24 20.33
N PHE A 90 -31.29 2.24 20.78
CA PHE A 90 -31.43 2.78 22.14
C PHE A 90 -32.82 3.35 22.37
N LYS A 91 -33.32 4.16 21.43
CA LYS A 91 -34.68 4.72 21.51
C LYS A 91 -35.73 3.62 21.55
N LYS A 92 -35.63 2.63 20.65
CA LYS A 92 -36.54 1.47 20.63
C LYS A 92 -36.55 0.69 21.96
N TYR A 93 -35.39 0.50 22.58
CA TYR A 93 -35.28 -0.17 23.88
C TYR A 93 -35.87 0.68 25.03
N LEU A 94 -35.69 2.00 25.00
CA LEU A 94 -36.26 2.90 26.00
C LEU A 94 -37.78 3.03 25.88
N ASP A 95 -38.30 3.00 24.65
CA ASP A 95 -39.74 3.00 24.37
C ASP A 95 -40.38 1.69 24.86
N ASP A 96 -39.78 0.54 24.54
CA ASP A 96 -40.20 -0.77 25.03
C ASP A 96 -39.04 -1.79 25.00
N PRO A 97 -38.50 -2.18 26.17
CA PRO A 97 -37.41 -3.16 26.27
C PRO A 97 -37.69 -4.51 25.61
N SER A 98 -38.96 -4.93 25.48
CA SER A 98 -39.33 -6.21 24.89
C SER A 98 -39.11 -6.27 23.38
N LEU A 99 -38.95 -5.12 22.71
CA LEU A 99 -38.82 -5.03 21.25
C LEU A 99 -37.37 -5.19 20.75
N VAL A 100 -36.40 -5.37 21.65
CA VAL A 100 -34.97 -5.43 21.32
C VAL A 100 -34.32 -6.65 21.98
N GLN A 101 -33.62 -7.45 21.19
CA GLN A 101 -32.83 -8.57 21.69
C GLN A 101 -31.62 -8.05 22.50
N GLU A 102 -31.35 -8.68 23.64
CA GLU A 102 -30.26 -8.29 24.55
C GLU A 102 -28.90 -8.28 23.84
N GLU A 103 -28.62 -9.29 23.00
CA GLU A 103 -27.38 -9.35 22.21
C GLU A 103 -27.23 -8.15 21.27
N LYS A 104 -28.31 -7.76 20.58
CA LYS A 104 -28.28 -6.62 19.66
C LYS A 104 -28.01 -5.31 20.40
N LEU A 105 -28.58 -5.17 21.58
CA LEU A 105 -28.39 -3.98 22.42
C LEU A 105 -26.97 -3.93 23.00
N ALA A 106 -26.43 -5.06 23.44
CA ALA A 106 -25.04 -5.19 23.87
C ALA A 106 -24.07 -4.82 22.75
N GLN A 107 -24.31 -5.30 21.52
CA GLN A 107 -23.54 -4.90 20.33
C GLN A 107 -23.61 -3.39 20.08
N CYS A 108 -24.80 -2.79 20.10
CA CYS A 108 -24.96 -1.34 19.90
C CYS A 108 -24.27 -0.52 21.00
N LEU A 109 -24.34 -0.99 22.25
CA LEU A 109 -23.64 -0.37 23.38
C LEU A 109 -22.12 -0.46 23.24
N ALA A 110 -21.59 -1.60 22.78
CA ALA A 110 -20.17 -1.75 22.51
C ALA A 110 -19.70 -0.80 21.40
N ILE A 111 -20.46 -0.68 20.30
CA ILE A 111 -20.19 0.29 19.22
C ILE A 111 -20.19 1.71 19.79
N TYR A 112 -21.24 2.10 20.51
CA TYR A 112 -21.37 3.43 21.11
C TYR A 112 -20.18 3.82 21.99
N LYS A 113 -19.72 2.89 22.83
CA LYS A 113 -18.57 3.12 23.72
C LYS A 113 -17.28 3.36 22.95
N ASN A 114 -17.09 2.66 21.83
CA ASN A 114 -15.87 2.68 21.04
C ASN A 114 -15.85 3.73 19.91
N LEU A 115 -16.96 4.42 19.65
CA LEU A 115 -17.02 5.49 18.64
C LEU A 115 -16.05 6.64 18.99
N ASN A 116 -15.14 6.99 18.09
CA ASN A 116 -14.21 8.09 18.35
C ASN A 116 -14.88 9.46 18.11
N SER A 117 -15.50 10.00 19.16
CA SER A 117 -16.20 11.30 19.11
C SER A 117 -15.26 12.48 19.02
N ASP A 118 -13.97 12.33 19.33
CA ASP A 118 -13.00 13.42 19.32
C ASP A 118 -12.69 13.90 17.89
N LEU A 119 -12.89 13.03 16.91
CA LEU A 119 -12.74 13.33 15.49
C LEU A 119 -14.04 13.84 14.84
N PHE A 120 -15.17 13.77 15.55
CA PHE A 120 -16.48 14.16 15.05
C PHE A 120 -16.78 15.64 15.29
N ARG A 121 -17.37 16.31 14.29
CA ARG A 121 -17.70 17.74 14.35
C ARG A 121 -19.15 17.96 14.68
N PHE A 122 -19.44 17.99 15.98
CA PHE A 122 -20.79 18.26 16.47
C PHE A 122 -21.38 19.56 15.91
N SER A 123 -20.58 20.63 15.81
CA SER A 123 -21.04 21.95 15.33
C SER A 123 -21.58 21.97 13.91
N ASP A 124 -21.25 20.97 13.09
CA ASP A 124 -21.60 20.94 11.68
C ASP A 124 -23.06 20.47 11.46
N PHE A 125 -23.73 20.01 12.51
CA PHE A 125 -25.06 19.41 12.44
C PHE A 125 -26.07 20.09 13.37
N SER A 126 -27.32 20.17 12.93
CA SER A 126 -28.40 20.85 13.67
C SER A 126 -28.63 20.24 15.07
N PHE A 127 -28.54 18.91 15.18
CA PHE A 127 -28.66 18.13 16.41
C PHE A 127 -27.32 17.94 17.15
N GLY A 128 -26.26 18.63 16.71
CA GLY A 128 -24.90 18.48 17.21
C GLY A 128 -24.76 18.62 18.72
N TYR A 129 -25.45 19.60 19.30
CA TYR A 129 -25.45 19.83 20.74
C TYR A 129 -26.05 18.64 21.51
N LEU A 130 -27.17 18.08 21.05
CA LEU A 130 -27.79 16.91 21.67
C LEU A 130 -26.85 15.69 21.63
N LEU A 131 -26.15 15.49 20.50
CA LEU A 131 -25.17 14.40 20.40
C LEU A 131 -23.98 14.60 21.33
N TYR A 132 -23.49 15.83 21.44
CA TYR A 132 -22.42 16.16 22.37
C TYR A 132 -22.82 15.83 23.81
N GLU A 133 -24.00 16.27 24.25
CA GLU A 133 -24.56 15.95 25.56
C GLU A 133 -24.72 14.44 25.78
N ILE A 134 -25.24 13.71 24.79
CA ILE A 134 -25.32 12.23 24.83
C ILE A 134 -23.95 11.63 25.13
N PHE A 135 -22.90 12.10 24.46
CA PHE A 135 -21.54 11.61 24.66
C PHE A 135 -20.92 12.01 26.00
N LEU A 136 -21.30 13.14 26.61
CA LEU A 136 -20.88 13.46 28.00
C LEU A 136 -21.37 12.41 29.01
N HIS A 137 -22.48 11.74 28.73
CA HIS A 137 -22.99 10.66 29.55
C HIS A 137 -22.35 9.30 29.26
N ARG A 138 -21.55 9.14 28.19
CA ARG A 138 -20.99 7.85 27.74
C ARG A 138 -20.28 7.09 28.87
N GLY A 139 -19.44 7.76 29.67
CA GLY A 139 -18.69 7.12 30.76
C GLY A 139 -19.56 6.55 31.89
N LYS A 140 -20.81 6.99 32.01
CA LYS A 140 -21.78 6.55 33.04
C LYS A 140 -22.59 5.34 32.61
N ILE A 141 -22.50 4.93 31.34
CA ILE A 141 -23.31 3.85 30.76
C ILE A 141 -22.44 2.63 30.57
N GLN A 142 -22.47 1.73 31.54
CA GLN A 142 -21.77 0.44 31.50
C GLN A 142 -22.66 -0.70 31.02
N THR A 143 -23.95 -0.68 31.34
CA THR A 143 -24.93 -1.71 30.98
C THR A 143 -26.13 -1.11 30.23
N PRO A 144 -26.91 -1.91 29.49
CA PRO A 144 -28.10 -1.42 28.80
C PRO A 144 -29.14 -0.75 29.72
N ALA A 145 -29.29 -1.21 30.97
CA ALA A 145 -30.21 -0.61 31.93
C ALA A 145 -29.90 0.87 32.22
N GLN A 146 -28.63 1.27 32.10
CA GLN A 146 -28.18 2.65 32.35
C GLN A 146 -28.45 3.59 31.16
N LEU A 147 -28.93 3.08 30.03
CA LEU A 147 -29.36 3.91 28.89
C LEU A 147 -30.50 4.87 29.24
N LYS A 148 -31.27 4.60 30.31
CA LYS A 148 -32.31 5.52 30.82
C LYS A 148 -31.80 6.94 31.08
N ILE A 149 -30.51 7.10 31.38
CA ILE A 149 -29.89 8.43 31.54
C ILE A 149 -29.99 9.27 30.25
N LEU A 150 -30.04 8.64 29.08
CA LEU A 150 -30.16 9.31 27.78
C LEU A 150 -31.60 9.60 27.35
N GLU A 151 -32.60 9.07 28.05
CA GLU A 151 -34.02 9.18 27.67
C GLU A 151 -34.47 10.63 27.43
N PRO A 152 -34.16 11.62 28.30
CA PRO A 152 -34.56 13.01 28.06
C PRO A 152 -33.92 13.63 26.82
N LEU A 153 -32.71 13.20 26.46
CA LEU A 153 -31.98 13.71 25.29
C LEU A 153 -32.50 13.07 24.00
N LEU A 154 -32.78 11.75 24.03
CA LEU A 154 -33.32 11.02 22.88
C LEU A 154 -34.80 11.34 22.61
N ALA A 155 -35.55 11.78 23.62
CA ALA A 155 -36.90 12.30 23.45
C ALA A 155 -36.91 13.61 22.65
N GLN A 156 -35.90 14.47 22.81
CA GLN A 156 -35.75 15.73 22.07
C GLN A 156 -35.25 15.53 20.64
N MET A 157 -34.71 14.35 20.32
CA MET A 157 -34.17 14.06 18.99
C MET A 157 -35.25 13.57 18.03
N ASP A 158 -35.46 14.33 16.95
CA ASP A 158 -36.25 13.87 15.81
C ASP A 158 -35.38 12.97 14.91
N ILE A 159 -35.64 11.65 14.99
CA ILE A 159 -34.95 10.62 14.20
C ILE A 159 -35.20 10.79 12.69
N LYS A 160 -36.35 11.34 12.27
CA LYS A 160 -36.64 11.60 10.85
C LYS A 160 -35.79 12.75 10.34
N GLU A 161 -35.63 13.81 11.12
CA GLU A 161 -34.76 14.93 10.80
C GLU A 161 -33.30 14.50 10.76
N PHE A 162 -32.85 13.71 11.75
CA PHE A 162 -31.51 13.10 11.74
C PHE A 162 -31.27 12.35 10.42
N LYS A 163 -32.19 11.44 10.06
CA LYS A 163 -32.04 10.64 8.84
C LYS A 163 -31.98 11.52 7.59
N LYS A 164 -32.81 12.56 7.52
CA LYS A 164 -32.84 13.50 6.40
C LYS A 164 -31.51 14.25 6.26
N GLU A 165 -30.96 14.74 7.36
CA GLU A 165 -29.66 15.41 7.38
C GLU A 165 -28.56 14.43 6.97
N LEU A 166 -28.49 13.22 7.55
CA LEU A 166 -27.55 12.16 7.14
C LEU A 166 -27.58 11.93 5.62
N MET A 167 -28.76 11.68 5.04
CA MET A 167 -28.89 11.44 3.60
C MET A 167 -28.43 12.62 2.74
N SER A 168 -28.60 13.86 3.22
CA SER A 168 -28.15 15.06 2.50
C SER A 168 -26.63 15.18 2.41
N HIS A 169 -25.90 14.64 3.38
CA HIS A 169 -24.43 14.65 3.42
C HIS A 169 -23.79 13.46 2.70
N GLU A 170 -24.53 12.36 2.47
CA GLU A 170 -24.01 11.13 1.85
C GLU A 170 -23.54 11.30 0.39
N ALA A 171 -24.27 12.08 -0.42
CA ALA A 171 -24.08 12.12 -1.87
C ALA A 171 -22.68 12.59 -2.33
N ASN A 172 -21.95 13.33 -1.49
CA ASN A 172 -20.61 13.85 -1.78
C ASN A 172 -19.61 13.54 -0.65
N ALA A 173 -19.89 12.48 0.11
CA ALA A 173 -19.11 12.12 1.29
C ALA A 173 -17.75 11.52 0.93
N TRP A 174 -17.69 10.76 -0.16
CA TRP A 174 -16.49 10.03 -0.59
C TRP A 174 -15.67 10.81 -1.64
N PRO A 175 -14.33 10.66 -1.66
CA PRO A 175 -13.50 11.25 -2.70
C PRO A 175 -13.83 10.68 -4.09
N VAL A 176 -13.87 11.55 -5.12
CA VAL A 176 -13.98 11.13 -6.53
C VAL A 176 -12.58 10.83 -7.04
N VAL A 177 -12.21 9.55 -7.07
CA VAL A 177 -10.84 9.09 -7.30
C VAL A 177 -10.24 9.57 -8.63
N GLU A 178 -11.07 9.73 -9.66
CA GLU A 178 -10.68 10.29 -10.97
C GLU A 178 -10.00 11.65 -10.87
N GLU A 179 -10.39 12.48 -9.90
CA GLU A 179 -9.84 13.84 -9.73
C GLU A 179 -8.38 13.83 -9.21
N PHE A 180 -7.91 12.69 -8.71
CA PHE A 180 -6.58 12.50 -8.13
C PHE A 180 -5.64 11.70 -9.04
N ILE A 181 -6.18 11.10 -10.10
CA ILE A 181 -5.42 10.30 -11.05
C ILE A 181 -5.05 11.15 -12.24
N LYS A 182 -3.76 11.20 -12.57
CA LYS A 182 -3.25 11.88 -13.76
C LYS A 182 -2.72 10.85 -14.75
N TYR A 183 -3.26 10.82 -15.97
CA TYR A 183 -2.67 10.06 -17.06
C TYR A 183 -1.50 10.83 -17.67
N ILE A 184 -0.37 10.16 -17.91
CA ILE A 184 0.80 10.76 -18.56
C ILE A 184 0.94 10.14 -19.95
N GLU A 185 0.46 10.87 -20.94
CA GLU A 185 0.41 10.43 -22.34
C GLU A 185 1.80 10.03 -22.88
N GLU A 186 2.84 10.78 -22.52
CA GLU A 186 4.23 10.49 -22.95
C GLU A 186 4.68 9.08 -22.57
N TYR A 187 4.22 8.57 -21.43
CA TYR A 187 4.67 7.29 -20.88
C TYR A 187 3.59 6.20 -20.85
N GLY A 188 2.34 6.57 -21.14
CA GLY A 188 1.23 5.65 -21.32
C GLY A 188 0.64 5.04 -20.04
N PHE A 189 0.99 5.58 -18.86
CA PHE A 189 0.48 5.11 -17.57
C PHE A 189 -0.11 6.25 -16.73
N SER A 190 -0.94 5.87 -15.75
CA SER A 190 -1.54 6.79 -14.80
C SER A 190 -0.72 6.89 -13.52
N ILE A 191 -0.80 8.04 -12.85
CA ILE A 191 -0.20 8.27 -11.55
C ILE A 191 -1.27 8.70 -10.57
N LEU A 192 -1.26 8.09 -9.39
CA LEU A 192 -1.94 8.58 -8.21
C LEU A 192 -0.85 9.06 -7.24
N GLY A 193 -0.82 10.36 -7.00
CA GLY A 193 0.10 10.92 -6.02
C GLY A 193 0.56 12.32 -6.36
N GLY A 194 0.75 13.09 -5.31
CA GLY A 194 1.18 14.49 -5.31
C GLY A 194 1.30 14.97 -3.87
N GLU A 195 2.02 16.07 -3.68
CA GLU A 195 2.36 16.69 -2.39
C GLU A 195 1.27 16.56 -1.32
N ILE A 196 1.60 15.97 -0.18
CA ILE A 196 1.09 16.54 1.07
C ILE A 196 2.00 17.75 1.30
N PRO A 197 1.48 18.99 1.36
CA PRO A 197 2.30 20.13 1.73
C PRO A 197 2.88 19.87 3.12
N VAL A 198 4.13 19.39 3.18
CA VAL A 198 4.83 19.12 4.44
C VAL A 198 5.08 20.43 5.20
N LEU A 199 4.97 21.56 4.48
CA LEU A 199 4.87 22.90 5.02
C LEU A 199 3.43 23.24 5.45
N GLY A 200 2.90 22.51 6.43
CA GLY A 200 1.60 22.86 7.01
C GLY A 200 1.31 22.13 8.31
N LYS A 201 1.53 22.82 9.43
CA LYS A 201 0.97 22.61 10.79
C LYS A 201 1.03 21.18 11.39
N LYS A 202 1.54 21.06 12.62
CA LYS A 202 1.58 19.82 13.44
C LYS A 202 0.24 19.04 13.44
N SER A 203 -0.88 19.74 13.31
CA SER A 203 -2.23 19.18 13.19
C SER A 203 -2.46 18.33 11.93
N HIS A 204 -1.89 18.68 10.77
CA HIS A 204 -2.09 17.92 9.53
C HIS A 204 -1.35 16.58 9.57
N ARG A 205 -0.12 16.59 10.09
CA ARG A 205 0.64 15.35 10.34
C ARG A 205 -0.07 14.45 11.33
N ARG A 206 -0.67 15.02 12.38
CA ARG A 206 -1.48 14.24 13.32
C ARG A 206 -2.65 13.57 12.59
N ARG A 207 -3.41 14.33 11.79
CA ARG A 207 -4.55 13.84 10.99
C ARG A 207 -4.18 12.67 10.08
N ILE A 208 -3.12 12.75 9.29
CA ILE A 208 -2.70 11.66 8.39
C ILE A 208 -2.35 10.37 9.14
N ASN A 209 -1.92 10.48 10.40
CA ASN A 209 -1.57 9.33 11.23
C ASN A 209 -2.73 8.85 12.13
N GLU A 210 -3.93 9.44 12.03
CA GLU A 210 -5.10 8.95 12.78
C GLU A 210 -5.61 7.64 12.13
N PRO A 211 -5.70 6.52 12.89
CA PRO A 211 -6.05 5.21 12.34
C PRO A 211 -7.36 5.18 11.55
N GLU A 212 -8.38 5.93 11.98
CA GLU A 212 -9.69 6.00 11.34
C GLU A 212 -9.59 6.57 9.92
N PHE A 213 -8.76 7.58 9.70
CA PHE A 213 -8.56 8.17 8.38
C PHE A 213 -7.66 7.31 7.50
N LEU A 214 -6.67 6.63 8.09
CA LEU A 214 -5.87 5.63 7.37
C LEU A 214 -6.73 4.46 6.87
N LEU A 215 -7.74 4.03 7.64
CA LEU A 215 -8.63 2.93 7.24
C LEU A 215 -9.45 3.35 6.02
N LEU A 216 -10.06 4.54 6.07
CA LEU A 216 -10.81 5.08 4.94
C LEU A 216 -9.91 5.34 3.73
N PHE A 217 -8.65 5.74 3.95
CA PHE A 217 -7.69 5.90 2.87
C PHE A 217 -7.38 4.57 2.16
N LEU A 218 -7.20 3.49 2.92
CA LEU A 218 -7.04 2.15 2.34
C LEU A 218 -8.30 1.72 1.57
N ASP A 219 -9.50 2.05 2.05
CA ASP A 219 -10.74 1.77 1.31
C ASP A 219 -10.81 2.55 -0.01
N VAL A 220 -10.37 3.81 -0.03
CA VAL A 220 -10.26 4.61 -1.27
C VAL A 220 -9.30 3.94 -2.25
N LEU A 221 -8.13 3.48 -1.77
CA LEU A 221 -7.17 2.78 -2.62
C LEU A 221 -7.73 1.45 -3.13
N ASN A 222 -8.25 0.59 -2.24
CA ASN A 222 -8.73 -0.74 -2.62
C ASN A 222 -9.99 -0.68 -3.50
N GLY A 223 -11.00 0.06 -3.05
CA GLY A 223 -12.30 0.17 -3.72
C GLY A 223 -12.28 1.04 -4.98
N GLY A 224 -11.48 2.10 -4.99
CA GLY A 224 -11.51 3.11 -6.05
C GLY A 224 -10.35 3.08 -7.04
N VAL A 225 -9.15 2.67 -6.60
CA VAL A 225 -7.93 2.70 -7.44
C VAL A 225 -7.56 1.30 -7.91
N PHE A 226 -7.32 0.38 -6.97
CA PHE A 226 -6.75 -0.93 -7.27
C PHE A 226 -7.67 -1.77 -8.15
N LYS A 227 -8.99 -1.65 -7.96
CA LYS A 227 -10.00 -2.33 -8.79
C LYS A 227 -10.15 -1.73 -10.19
N LYS A 228 -9.61 -0.52 -10.44
CA LYS A 228 -9.73 0.17 -11.72
C LYS A 228 -8.65 -0.23 -12.73
N PHE A 229 -7.44 -0.57 -12.27
CA PHE A 229 -6.29 -0.81 -13.16
C PHE A 229 -5.88 -2.28 -13.22
N ASN A 230 -5.39 -2.73 -14.38
CA ASN A 230 -4.91 -4.10 -14.52
C ASN A 230 -3.69 -4.39 -13.63
N TYR A 231 -2.79 -3.40 -13.50
CA TYR A 231 -1.59 -3.45 -12.68
C TYR A 231 -1.46 -2.17 -11.85
N ILE A 232 -1.05 -2.34 -10.60
CA ILE A 232 -0.71 -1.24 -9.70
C ILE A 232 0.77 -1.37 -9.34
N ILE A 233 1.53 -0.30 -9.48
CA ILE A 233 2.89 -0.19 -8.95
C ILE A 233 2.85 0.71 -7.73
N LEU A 234 3.25 0.21 -6.57
CA LEU A 234 3.39 1.00 -5.35
C LEU A 234 4.86 1.41 -5.18
N ASP A 235 5.12 2.72 -5.24
CA ASP A 235 6.42 3.28 -4.86
C ASP A 235 6.42 3.58 -3.37
N THR A 236 7.15 2.78 -2.59
CA THR A 236 7.09 2.84 -1.13
C THR A 236 8.18 3.74 -0.55
N PRO A 237 7.92 4.41 0.59
CA PRO A 237 8.95 5.19 1.27
C PRO A 237 10.12 4.32 1.74
N ALA A 238 11.24 4.96 2.05
CA ALA A 238 12.39 4.27 2.63
C ALA A 238 12.05 3.56 3.96
N GLY A 239 12.71 2.42 4.22
CA GLY A 239 12.47 1.61 5.42
C GLY A 239 11.16 0.81 5.37
N GLY A 240 10.74 0.43 4.16
CA GLY A 240 9.38 0.08 3.75
C GLY A 240 8.53 -0.84 4.62
N VAL A 241 9.07 -1.59 5.59
CA VAL A 241 8.29 -2.58 6.36
C VAL A 241 7.24 -1.92 7.27
N ASN A 242 7.59 -0.85 7.98
CA ASN A 242 6.68 -0.24 8.98
C ASN A 242 5.52 0.58 8.38
N HIS A 243 5.65 1.01 7.12
CA HIS A 243 4.62 1.77 6.41
C HIS A 243 3.79 0.86 5.49
N LEU A 244 4.22 -0.38 5.28
CA LEU A 244 3.56 -1.37 4.45
C LEU A 244 2.67 -2.33 5.23
N SER A 245 2.67 -2.28 6.57
CA SER A 245 1.97 -3.22 7.43
C SER A 245 0.57 -3.55 6.95
N SER A 246 -0.20 -2.51 6.65
CA SER A 246 -1.62 -2.67 6.33
C SER A 246 -1.88 -2.74 4.83
N LEU A 247 -0.93 -2.25 4.01
CA LEU A 247 -0.90 -2.52 2.57
C LEU A 247 -0.48 -3.96 2.27
N MET A 248 0.15 -4.66 3.21
CA MET A 248 0.57 -6.05 3.07
C MET A 248 -0.58 -6.92 2.57
N ASN A 249 -1.80 -6.71 3.09
CA ASN A 249 -2.98 -7.47 2.69
C ASN A 249 -3.35 -7.29 1.20
N CYS A 250 -2.98 -6.17 0.60
CA CYS A 250 -3.30 -5.85 -0.79
C CYS A 250 -2.18 -6.23 -1.76
N ILE A 251 -0.93 -6.34 -1.29
CA ILE A 251 0.21 -6.59 -2.18
C ILE A 251 0.25 -8.06 -2.61
N ASP A 252 0.26 -8.28 -3.93
CA ASP A 252 0.42 -9.61 -4.53
C ASP A 252 1.89 -9.97 -4.76
N HIS A 253 2.70 -8.98 -5.11
CA HIS A 253 4.11 -9.17 -5.49
C HIS A 253 4.99 -8.08 -4.93
N VAL A 254 6.02 -8.48 -4.21
CA VAL A 254 7.04 -7.62 -3.63
C VAL A 254 8.33 -7.74 -4.42
N LEU A 255 8.83 -6.61 -4.91
CA LEU A 255 10.10 -6.47 -5.62
C LEU A 255 11.11 -5.76 -4.72
N PHE A 256 12.05 -6.52 -4.19
CA PHE A 256 13.15 -6.04 -3.35
C PHE A 256 14.26 -5.46 -4.24
N VAL A 257 14.53 -4.17 -4.08
CA VAL A 257 15.66 -3.50 -4.73
C VAL A 257 16.93 -3.77 -3.93
N PHE A 258 17.82 -4.58 -4.50
CA PHE A 258 19.14 -4.87 -3.94
C PHE A 258 20.18 -3.92 -4.53
N ASP A 259 20.70 -3.01 -3.72
CA ASP A 259 21.73 -2.06 -4.16
C ASP A 259 23.13 -2.71 -4.06
N LEU A 260 23.73 -3.00 -5.22
CA LEU A 260 25.04 -3.64 -5.33
C LEU A 260 26.22 -2.66 -5.31
N SER A 261 25.98 -1.37 -5.08
CA SER A 261 27.04 -0.34 -5.18
C SER A 261 28.20 -0.51 -4.19
N ASN A 262 27.99 -1.17 -3.05
CA ASN A 262 29.01 -1.52 -2.07
C ASN A 262 28.47 -2.52 -1.05
N THR A 263 29.36 -3.14 -0.27
CA THR A 263 29.01 -4.13 0.76
C THR A 263 28.00 -3.62 1.80
N ILE A 264 28.07 -2.35 2.20
CA ILE A 264 27.13 -1.77 3.17
C ILE A 264 25.72 -1.70 2.57
N ALA A 265 25.61 -1.34 1.29
CA ALA A 265 24.35 -1.30 0.57
C ALA A 265 23.75 -2.70 0.35
N ILE A 266 24.60 -3.70 0.11
CA ILE A 266 24.20 -5.11 0.03
C ILE A 266 23.64 -5.58 1.37
N ASN A 267 24.36 -5.37 2.48
CA ASN A 267 23.92 -5.75 3.81
C ASN A 267 22.57 -5.10 4.15
N GLY A 268 22.42 -3.80 3.90
CA GLY A 268 21.14 -3.14 4.11
C GLY A 268 20.01 -3.75 3.27
N SER A 269 20.29 -4.19 2.04
CA SER A 269 19.28 -4.84 1.18
C SER A 269 18.86 -6.20 1.74
N ILE A 270 19.80 -6.97 2.30
CA ILE A 270 19.54 -8.22 3.02
C ILE A 270 18.69 -7.95 4.27
N ASP A 271 19.06 -6.95 5.08
CA ASP A 271 18.32 -6.57 6.28
C ASP A 271 16.87 -6.20 5.95
N ALA A 272 16.63 -5.45 4.87
CA ALA A 272 15.28 -5.09 4.44
C ALA A 272 14.44 -6.31 4.01
N LEU A 273 15.06 -7.28 3.34
CA LEU A 273 14.40 -8.53 2.98
C LEU A 273 14.07 -9.35 4.24
N HIS A 274 15.00 -9.45 5.18
CA HIS A 274 14.79 -10.12 6.45
C HIS A 274 13.67 -9.47 7.27
N SER A 275 13.72 -8.16 7.48
CA SER A 275 12.66 -7.44 8.21
C SER A 275 11.29 -7.61 7.57
N PHE A 276 11.22 -7.67 6.23
CA PHE A 276 9.96 -7.98 5.55
C PHE A 276 9.49 -9.40 5.84
N ILE A 277 10.39 -10.39 5.80
CA ILE A 277 10.05 -11.79 6.09
C ILE A 277 9.52 -11.92 7.53
N ASP A 278 10.22 -11.36 8.52
CA ASP A 278 9.80 -11.39 9.92
C ASP A 278 8.38 -10.82 10.07
N TYR A 279 8.18 -9.62 9.54
CA TYR A 279 6.89 -8.96 9.63
C TYR A 279 5.77 -9.73 8.91
N TYR A 280 6.06 -10.28 7.73
CA TYR A 280 5.11 -11.11 6.98
C TYR A 280 4.72 -12.38 7.74
N GLU A 281 5.68 -13.03 8.39
CA GLU A 281 5.45 -14.23 9.20
C GLU A 281 4.62 -13.92 10.44
N ASP A 282 5.02 -12.91 11.21
CA ASP A 282 4.30 -12.48 12.41
C ASP A 282 2.85 -12.09 12.08
N PHE A 283 2.67 -11.28 11.02
CA PHE A 283 1.35 -10.88 10.56
C PHE A 283 0.49 -12.08 10.16
N TYR A 284 1.05 -13.02 9.40
CA TYR A 284 0.32 -14.19 8.95
C TYR A 284 -0.06 -15.12 10.11
N ASP A 285 0.86 -15.34 11.05
CA ASP A 285 0.59 -16.17 12.23
C ASP A 285 -0.46 -15.54 13.14
N ASP A 286 -0.44 -14.22 13.31
CA ASP A 286 -1.47 -13.49 14.06
C ASP A 286 -2.82 -13.46 13.34
N PHE A 287 -2.83 -13.38 12.01
CA PHE A 287 -4.04 -13.56 11.21
C PHE A 287 -4.65 -14.95 11.44
N VAL A 288 -3.86 -16.01 11.25
CA VAL A 288 -4.33 -17.40 11.38
C VAL A 288 -4.81 -17.71 12.80
N ALA A 289 -4.19 -17.11 13.81
CA ALA A 289 -4.58 -17.30 15.20
C ALA A 289 -5.67 -16.35 15.70
N GLY A 290 -6.19 -15.44 14.86
CA GLY A 290 -7.17 -14.44 15.27
C GLY A 290 -6.64 -13.43 16.30
N ARG A 291 -5.33 -13.19 16.31
CA ARG A 291 -4.62 -12.30 17.25
C ARG A 291 -4.31 -10.91 16.69
N LEU A 292 -4.68 -10.62 15.43
CA LEU A 292 -4.55 -9.27 14.88
C LEU A 292 -5.23 -8.25 15.80
N THR A 293 -4.59 -7.11 16.01
CA THR A 293 -5.14 -6.01 16.83
C THR A 293 -5.07 -4.67 16.11
N GLY A 294 -5.75 -3.67 16.67
CA GLY A 294 -5.69 -2.29 16.20
C GLY A 294 -6.09 -2.12 14.74
N PHE A 295 -5.27 -1.36 14.02
CA PHE A 295 -5.49 -0.98 12.63
C PHE A 295 -5.49 -2.19 11.68
N ASP A 296 -4.57 -3.14 11.87
CA ASP A 296 -4.45 -4.32 11.01
C ASP A 296 -5.68 -5.21 11.13
N LYS A 297 -6.18 -5.44 12.35
CA LYS A 297 -7.44 -6.17 12.56
C LYS A 297 -8.61 -5.47 11.87
N ALA A 298 -8.74 -4.16 12.10
CA ALA A 298 -9.86 -3.39 11.57
C ALA A 298 -9.90 -3.42 10.04
N TYR A 299 -8.73 -3.36 9.39
CA TYR A 299 -8.66 -3.45 7.93
C TYR A 299 -8.93 -4.86 7.41
N VAL A 300 -8.34 -5.88 8.04
CA VAL A 300 -8.59 -7.28 7.66
C VAL A 300 -10.06 -7.67 7.82
N ASP A 301 -10.72 -7.24 8.89
CA ASP A 301 -12.16 -7.48 9.09
C ASP A 301 -12.99 -6.90 7.93
N ARG A 302 -12.61 -5.73 7.39
CA ARG A 302 -13.26 -5.13 6.20
C ARG A 302 -13.03 -5.96 4.95
N LEU A 303 -11.80 -6.41 4.71
CA LEU A 303 -11.47 -7.28 3.58
C LEU A 303 -12.21 -8.63 3.68
N ILE A 304 -12.31 -9.22 4.86
CA ILE A 304 -13.09 -10.44 5.10
C ILE A 304 -14.57 -10.22 4.79
N ALA A 305 -15.12 -9.08 5.20
CA ALA A 305 -16.52 -8.75 4.92
C ALA A 305 -16.78 -8.56 3.42
N GLU A 306 -15.81 -8.04 2.67
CA GLU A 306 -15.93 -7.77 1.24
C GLU A 306 -15.65 -9.01 0.36
N GLU A 307 -14.59 -9.75 0.66
CA GLU A 307 -14.04 -10.80 -0.22
C GLU A 307 -14.14 -12.22 0.37
N GLY A 308 -14.42 -12.32 1.67
CA GLY A 308 -14.44 -13.57 2.42
C GLY A 308 -13.07 -13.97 2.97
N GLU A 309 -13.07 -14.63 4.13
CA GLU A 309 -11.85 -15.03 4.86
C GLU A 309 -10.89 -15.89 4.04
N GLN A 310 -11.42 -16.82 3.24
CA GLN A 310 -10.62 -17.69 2.40
C GLN A 310 -9.87 -16.94 1.29
N ALA A 311 -10.45 -15.85 0.76
CA ALA A 311 -9.78 -15.02 -0.24
C ALA A 311 -8.61 -14.27 0.38
N VAL A 312 -8.82 -13.65 1.55
CA VAL A 312 -7.78 -12.96 2.32
C VAL A 312 -6.63 -13.90 2.68
N ARG A 313 -6.95 -15.09 3.21
CA ARG A 313 -5.94 -16.12 3.52
C ARG A 313 -5.09 -16.48 2.30
N ARG A 314 -5.71 -16.75 1.16
CA ARG A 314 -4.99 -17.09 -0.08
C ARG A 314 -4.12 -15.95 -0.58
N SER A 315 -4.55 -14.70 -0.45
CA SER A 315 -3.75 -13.51 -0.79
C SER A 315 -2.49 -13.42 0.08
N LEU A 316 -2.60 -13.74 1.37
CA LEU A 316 -1.46 -13.76 2.28
C LEU A 316 -0.51 -14.94 2.01
N GLU A 317 -1.02 -16.16 1.79
CA GLU A 317 -0.20 -17.34 1.54
C GLU A 317 0.61 -17.25 0.24
N ASN A 318 -0.01 -16.70 -0.83
CA ASN A 318 0.54 -16.71 -2.18
C ASN A 318 1.35 -15.46 -2.55
N LYS A 319 1.76 -14.66 -1.57
CA LYS A 319 2.59 -13.48 -1.83
C LYS A 319 3.88 -13.84 -2.53
N LYS A 320 4.15 -13.13 -3.62
CA LYS A 320 5.35 -13.32 -4.41
C LYS A 320 6.44 -12.41 -3.92
N MET A 321 7.65 -12.95 -3.84
CA MET A 321 8.84 -12.23 -3.43
C MET A 321 9.85 -12.32 -4.56
N SER A 322 10.41 -11.20 -4.99
CA SER A 322 11.47 -11.21 -5.99
C SER A 322 12.51 -10.12 -5.79
N ILE A 323 13.72 -10.38 -6.26
CA ILE A 323 14.85 -9.45 -6.15
C ILE A 323 15.11 -8.81 -7.51
N ILE A 324 15.34 -7.50 -7.51
CA ILE A 324 15.93 -6.75 -8.61
C ILE A 324 17.29 -6.22 -8.14
N PHE A 325 18.37 -6.65 -8.78
CA PHE A 325 19.69 -6.09 -8.53
C PHE A 325 19.80 -4.72 -9.19
N ASN A 326 20.17 -3.70 -8.44
CA ASN A 326 20.37 -2.36 -8.95
C ASN A 326 21.83 -1.93 -8.79
N ARG A 327 22.28 -1.05 -9.70
CA ARG A 327 23.63 -0.47 -9.72
C ARG A 327 24.76 -1.51 -9.82
N CYS A 328 24.46 -2.67 -10.42
CA CYS A 328 25.47 -3.68 -10.71
C CYS A 328 26.55 -3.11 -11.64
N GLN A 329 27.82 -3.27 -11.26
CA GLN A 329 28.99 -2.89 -12.06
C GLN A 329 29.70 -4.12 -12.62
N GLU A 330 29.75 -5.20 -11.83
CA GLU A 330 30.45 -6.44 -12.17
C GLU A 330 29.60 -7.67 -11.84
N GLU A 331 29.73 -8.72 -12.67
CA GLU A 331 29.00 -9.99 -12.51
C GLU A 331 29.24 -10.65 -11.14
N LYS A 332 30.49 -10.60 -10.66
CA LYS A 332 30.87 -11.19 -9.36
C LYS A 332 30.12 -10.59 -8.18
N GLU A 333 29.60 -9.36 -8.31
CA GLU A 333 28.81 -8.70 -7.26
C GLU A 333 27.48 -9.42 -7.04
N ILE A 334 26.86 -9.94 -8.10
CA ILE A 334 25.61 -10.71 -8.02
C ILE A 334 25.88 -12.01 -7.27
N SER A 335 26.85 -12.81 -7.72
CA SER A 335 27.26 -14.05 -7.04
C SER A 335 27.58 -13.82 -5.56
N ARG A 336 28.33 -12.76 -5.24
CA ARG A 336 28.70 -12.42 -3.87
C ARG A 336 27.47 -12.06 -3.04
N SER A 337 26.61 -11.18 -3.53
CA SER A 337 25.39 -10.76 -2.85
C SER A 337 24.44 -11.94 -2.61
N MET A 338 24.32 -12.85 -3.58
CA MET A 338 23.53 -14.06 -3.46
C MET A 338 24.06 -15.00 -2.39
N ASN A 339 25.38 -15.26 -2.38
CA ASN A 339 25.99 -16.13 -1.37
C ASN A 339 25.81 -15.53 0.04
N GLN A 340 26.01 -14.22 0.20
CA GLN A 340 25.77 -13.54 1.47
C GLN A 340 24.32 -13.66 1.94
N LEU A 341 23.35 -13.48 1.04
CA LEU A 341 21.93 -13.63 1.37
C LEU A 341 21.59 -15.07 1.77
N ARG A 342 22.12 -16.07 1.06
CA ARG A 342 21.90 -17.49 1.38
C ARG A 342 22.46 -17.85 2.74
N GLU A 343 23.73 -17.51 2.98
CA GLU A 343 24.41 -17.74 4.26
C GLU A 343 23.64 -17.06 5.40
N TYR A 344 23.25 -15.79 5.22
CA TYR A 344 22.47 -15.06 6.21
C TYR A 344 21.14 -15.74 6.54
N LEU A 345 20.35 -16.11 5.53
CA LEU A 345 19.08 -16.81 5.75
C LEU A 345 19.26 -18.21 6.34
N ASP A 346 20.39 -18.86 6.07
CA ASP A 346 20.75 -20.16 6.66
C ASP A 346 21.04 -20.01 8.15
N THR A 347 21.75 -18.95 8.57
CA THR A 347 21.96 -18.64 10.00
C THR A 347 20.68 -18.32 10.78
N LEU A 348 19.58 -18.05 10.07
CA LEU A 348 18.27 -17.76 10.64
C LEU A 348 17.29 -18.95 10.52
N ASP A 349 17.75 -20.11 10.02
CA ASP A 349 16.90 -21.27 9.69
C ASP A 349 15.76 -20.95 8.68
N LYS A 350 15.91 -19.86 7.90
CA LYS A 350 14.92 -19.38 6.93
C LYS A 350 15.25 -19.76 5.50
N TYR A 351 16.48 -20.18 5.22
CA TYR A 351 16.91 -20.49 3.85
C TYR A 351 16.05 -21.56 3.19
N GLU A 352 15.88 -22.73 3.82
CA GLU A 352 15.07 -23.82 3.25
C GLU A 352 13.61 -23.42 2.98
N LYS A 353 13.03 -22.59 3.87
CA LYS A 353 11.65 -22.08 3.75
C LYS A 353 11.49 -21.11 2.57
N TYR A 354 12.50 -20.28 2.29
CA TYR A 354 12.38 -19.17 1.33
C TYR A 354 13.17 -19.34 0.03
N LYS A 355 14.11 -20.28 -0.06
CA LYS A 355 14.98 -20.45 -1.24
C LYS A 355 14.22 -20.63 -2.55
N ASN A 356 13.04 -21.24 -2.50
CA ASN A 356 12.17 -21.45 -3.67
C ASN A 356 11.01 -20.43 -3.77
N ARG A 357 10.86 -19.55 -2.77
CA ARG A 357 9.82 -18.50 -2.75
C ARG A 357 10.33 -17.16 -3.29
N ILE A 358 11.62 -16.88 -3.09
CA ILE A 358 12.27 -15.64 -3.54
C ILE A 358 12.79 -15.86 -4.96
N HIS A 359 12.24 -15.13 -5.93
CA HIS A 359 12.61 -15.22 -7.34
C HIS A 359 13.59 -14.11 -7.73
N ILE A 360 14.38 -14.32 -8.78
CA ILE A 360 15.26 -13.28 -9.34
C ILE A 360 14.55 -12.62 -10.52
N ALA A 361 14.01 -11.42 -10.30
CA ALA A 361 13.20 -10.72 -11.29
C ALA A 361 14.04 -9.95 -12.32
N GLY A 362 15.27 -9.56 -12.02
CA GLY A 362 16.11 -8.89 -13.01
C GLY A 362 17.28 -8.12 -12.43
N MET A 363 17.95 -7.37 -13.30
CA MET A 363 19.02 -6.47 -12.90
C MET A 363 19.02 -5.19 -13.73
N VAL A 364 19.40 -4.09 -13.10
CA VAL A 364 19.66 -2.80 -13.74
C VAL A 364 21.09 -2.38 -13.40
N PRO A 365 21.96 -2.23 -14.42
CA PRO A 365 23.36 -1.92 -14.17
C PRO A 365 23.56 -0.45 -13.79
N HIS A 366 24.74 -0.14 -13.24
CA HIS A 366 25.16 1.24 -13.16
C HIS A 366 25.33 1.83 -14.57
N HIS A 367 24.54 2.84 -14.91
CA HIS A 367 24.53 3.40 -16.27
C HIS A 367 24.36 4.92 -16.26
N LYS A 368 25.19 5.63 -17.02
CA LYS A 368 25.21 7.11 -17.06
C LYS A 368 23.87 7.70 -17.52
N VAL A 369 23.17 7.03 -18.43
CA VAL A 369 21.86 7.50 -18.94
C VAL A 369 20.86 7.66 -17.79
N ILE A 370 20.87 6.76 -16.80
CA ILE A 370 19.98 6.83 -15.63
C ILE A 370 20.18 8.16 -14.88
N ASN A 371 21.43 8.57 -14.66
CA ASN A 371 21.73 9.84 -14.00
C ASN A 371 21.30 11.04 -14.85
N ILE A 372 21.50 10.97 -16.17
CA ILE A 372 21.12 12.04 -17.09
C ILE A 372 19.60 12.23 -17.11
N THR A 373 18.84 11.15 -17.20
CA THR A 373 17.37 11.21 -17.29
C THR A 373 16.77 11.63 -15.96
N ASN A 374 17.26 11.11 -14.82
CA ASN A 374 16.84 11.56 -13.50
C ASN A 374 17.05 13.08 -13.30
N ASN A 375 18.20 13.61 -13.73
CA ASN A 375 18.49 15.05 -13.63
C ASN A 375 17.63 15.91 -14.58
N ARG A 376 17.04 15.32 -15.61
CA ARG A 376 16.18 15.99 -16.59
C ARG A 376 14.69 15.79 -16.32
N GLY A 377 14.34 15.09 -15.24
CA GLY A 377 12.96 14.73 -14.97
C GLY A 377 12.34 13.83 -16.06
N ALA A 378 13.08 12.80 -16.49
CA ALA A 378 12.62 11.87 -17.52
C ALA A 378 12.92 10.42 -17.14
N LEU A 379 12.18 9.49 -17.75
CA LEU A 379 12.47 8.06 -17.72
C LEU A 379 13.68 7.71 -18.60
N PHE A 380 14.39 6.64 -18.25
CA PHE A 380 15.43 6.07 -19.13
C PHE A 380 14.89 4.97 -20.05
N TYR A 381 13.73 4.40 -19.70
CA TYR A 381 13.03 3.43 -20.53
C TYR A 381 12.74 4.07 -21.88
N ASP A 382 13.12 3.42 -22.98
CA ASP A 382 13.15 3.93 -24.37
C ASP A 382 14.37 4.78 -24.77
N LYS A 383 15.16 5.30 -23.81
CA LYS A 383 16.32 6.16 -24.08
C LYS A 383 17.62 5.40 -24.27
N ASP A 384 17.69 4.17 -23.74
CA ASP A 384 18.80 3.25 -23.94
C ASP A 384 18.28 1.83 -24.13
N ARG A 385 18.76 1.14 -25.18
CA ARG A 385 18.29 -0.20 -25.53
C ARG A 385 18.62 -1.25 -24.47
N VAL A 386 19.82 -1.19 -23.89
CA VAL A 386 20.24 -2.18 -22.88
C VAL A 386 19.38 -2.01 -21.63
N LEU A 387 19.16 -0.78 -21.19
CA LEU A 387 18.28 -0.51 -20.04
C LEU A 387 16.81 -0.87 -20.36
N THR A 388 16.33 -0.62 -21.57
CA THR A 388 14.98 -1.02 -21.99
C THR A 388 14.80 -2.53 -21.90
N ASP A 389 15.73 -3.31 -22.48
CA ASP A 389 15.70 -4.78 -22.43
C ASP A 389 15.69 -5.30 -20.97
N ARG A 390 16.34 -4.58 -20.02
CA ARG A 390 16.32 -4.92 -18.59
C ARG A 390 14.95 -4.75 -17.95
N LEU A 391 14.27 -3.66 -18.26
CA LEU A 391 12.97 -3.36 -17.68
C LEU A 391 11.88 -4.19 -18.34
N ASP A 392 12.03 -4.53 -19.63
CA ASP A 392 11.17 -5.49 -20.32
C ASP A 392 11.24 -6.88 -19.66
N GLN A 393 12.42 -7.32 -19.22
CA GLN A 393 12.57 -8.56 -18.45
C GLN A 393 11.82 -8.50 -17.11
N VAL A 394 11.94 -7.40 -16.37
CA VAL A 394 11.21 -7.21 -15.10
C VAL A 394 9.69 -7.19 -15.34
N ALA A 395 9.23 -6.44 -16.34
CA ALA A 395 7.82 -6.36 -16.70
C ALA A 395 7.25 -7.73 -17.11
N LYS A 396 7.99 -8.48 -17.93
CA LYS A 396 7.62 -9.84 -18.31
C LYS A 396 7.46 -10.74 -17.07
N ASN A 397 8.34 -10.65 -16.08
CA ASN A 397 8.23 -11.46 -14.87
C ASN A 397 7.00 -11.13 -14.02
N ILE A 398 6.64 -9.86 -13.96
CA ILE A 398 5.41 -9.43 -13.30
C ILE A 398 4.18 -10.00 -14.04
N ILE A 399 4.16 -9.91 -15.38
CA ILE A 399 3.06 -10.41 -16.22
C ILE A 399 2.95 -11.94 -16.14
N ASP A 400 4.04 -12.63 -16.41
CA ASP A 400 4.16 -14.09 -16.43
C ASP A 400 4.25 -14.67 -15.01
N ARG A 401 4.05 -13.85 -13.98
CA ARG A 401 3.87 -14.32 -12.61
C ARG A 401 5.09 -15.08 -12.06
N ASN A 402 6.29 -14.67 -12.48
CA ASN A 402 7.60 -15.30 -12.25
C ASN A 402 7.81 -16.66 -12.95
N ALA A 403 6.99 -17.01 -13.95
CA ALA A 403 7.19 -18.24 -14.71
C ALA A 403 8.56 -18.22 -15.42
N GLY A 404 9.39 -19.21 -15.11
CA GLY A 404 10.73 -19.34 -15.71
C GLY A 404 11.81 -18.45 -15.11
N CYS A 405 11.53 -17.71 -14.03
CA CYS A 405 12.57 -17.02 -13.26
C CYS A 405 13.31 -18.02 -12.37
N PRO A 406 14.65 -17.93 -12.26
CA PRO A 406 15.38 -18.67 -11.25
C PRO A 406 15.00 -18.17 -9.85
N PHE A 407 15.17 -19.02 -8.86
CA PHE A 407 14.89 -18.73 -7.46
C PHE A 407 16.19 -18.58 -6.67
N LEU A 408 16.10 -18.09 -5.44
CA LEU A 408 17.26 -17.90 -4.55
C LEU A 408 18.10 -19.18 -4.41
N GLY A 409 17.46 -20.35 -4.40
CA GLY A 409 18.12 -21.66 -4.38
C GLY A 409 18.77 -22.14 -5.69
N SER A 410 18.52 -21.46 -6.82
CA SER A 410 19.17 -21.77 -8.11
C SER A 410 20.69 -21.54 -8.03
N SER A 411 21.47 -22.21 -8.87
CA SER A 411 22.92 -22.01 -8.89
C SER A 411 23.30 -20.58 -9.33
N ASN A 412 24.45 -20.05 -8.87
CA ASN A 412 24.89 -18.72 -9.31
C ASN A 412 25.03 -18.63 -10.83
N LYS A 413 25.56 -19.67 -11.47
CA LYS A 413 25.71 -19.75 -12.92
C LYS A 413 24.36 -19.66 -13.66
N GLU A 414 23.32 -20.27 -13.11
CA GLU A 414 21.96 -20.20 -13.67
C GLU A 414 21.39 -18.79 -13.53
N ILE A 415 21.52 -18.17 -12.35
CA ILE A 415 21.06 -16.80 -12.09
C ILE A 415 21.80 -15.80 -12.99
N GLU A 416 23.13 -15.89 -13.05
CA GLU A 416 23.96 -15.04 -13.91
C GLU A 416 23.63 -15.24 -15.39
N GLY A 417 23.47 -16.49 -15.83
CA GLY A 417 23.06 -16.80 -17.20
C GLY A 417 21.71 -16.22 -17.58
N TYR A 418 20.73 -16.29 -16.66
CA TYR A 418 19.42 -15.69 -16.80
C TYR A 418 19.48 -14.15 -16.88
N LEU A 419 20.26 -13.53 -15.98
CA LEU A 419 20.46 -12.08 -15.95
C LEU A 419 21.30 -11.57 -17.13
N ALA A 420 22.12 -12.41 -17.77
CA ALA A 420 22.94 -12.03 -18.92
C ALA A 420 22.15 -11.99 -20.24
N GLN A 421 20.96 -12.62 -20.30
CA GLN A 421 20.13 -12.63 -21.50
C GLN A 421 19.83 -11.18 -21.96
N GLY A 422 20.14 -10.86 -23.23
CA GLY A 422 19.99 -9.52 -23.80
C GLY A 422 21.22 -8.59 -23.67
N TRP A 423 22.18 -8.85 -22.77
CA TRP A 423 23.36 -7.99 -22.58
C TRP A 423 24.59 -8.47 -23.37
N LYS A 424 24.72 -7.99 -24.62
CA LYS A 424 25.88 -8.30 -25.51
C LYS A 424 27.25 -7.79 -25.01
N GLY A 425 27.28 -6.91 -24.01
CA GLY A 425 28.50 -6.39 -23.38
C GLY A 425 29.00 -7.20 -22.18
N PHE A 426 28.16 -8.10 -21.65
CA PHE A 426 28.45 -8.93 -20.48
C PHE A 426 29.47 -10.03 -20.81
N THR A 427 29.33 -10.67 -21.98
CA THR A 427 30.21 -11.76 -22.44
C THR A 427 31.53 -11.29 -23.06
N ARG A 428 31.66 -10.02 -23.49
CA ARG A 428 32.92 -9.52 -24.08
C ARG A 428 34.04 -9.31 -23.06
N LYS A 429 33.74 -9.12 -21.76
CA LYS A 429 34.77 -9.11 -20.70
C LYS A 429 35.33 -10.51 -20.42
N LEU A 430 34.54 -11.57 -20.63
CA LEU A 430 34.96 -12.97 -20.41
C LEU A 430 36.03 -13.42 -21.42
N HIS A 431 35.89 -13.10 -22.71
CA HIS A 431 36.87 -13.52 -23.71
C HIS A 431 38.21 -12.77 -23.62
N ARG A 432 38.22 -11.54 -23.11
CA ARG A 432 39.45 -10.73 -23.06
C ARG A 432 40.40 -11.16 -21.95
N VAL A 433 39.89 -11.80 -20.88
CA VAL A 433 40.71 -12.36 -19.80
C VAL A 433 41.25 -13.75 -20.17
N ALA A 434 40.49 -14.52 -20.96
CA ALA A 434 40.95 -15.81 -21.48
C ALA A 434 41.98 -15.69 -22.62
N SER A 435 41.99 -14.58 -23.37
CA SER A 435 42.94 -14.34 -24.47
C SER A 435 44.24 -13.64 -24.05
N SER A 436 44.41 -13.27 -22.78
CA SER A 436 45.63 -12.65 -22.25
C SER A 436 46.49 -13.59 -21.40
N LEU A 437 46.22 -14.91 -21.48
CA LEU A 437 47.00 -15.98 -20.87
C LEU A 437 47.49 -17.01 -21.92
N GLY A 438 47.65 -16.56 -23.17
CA GLY A 438 48.28 -17.32 -24.26
C GLY A 438 49.64 -16.76 -24.60
#